data_AF-A0A2K9AY54-F1
#
_entry.id   AF-A0A2K9AY54-F1
#
_cell.length_a   1.000
_cell.length_b   1.000
_cell.length_c   1.000
_cell.angle_alpha   90.00
_cell.angle_beta   90.00
_cell.angle_gamma   90.00
#
_symmetry.space_group_name_H-M   'P 1'
#
loop_
_entity.id
_entity.type
_entity.pdbx_description
1 polymer ?
#
loop_
_entity_poly.entity_id
_entity_poly.type
_entity_poly.pdbx_seq_one_letter_code
_entity_poly.pdbx_strand_id
1 'polypeptide(L)'
;MKIVNRIIYGLIVAVGLMLVATITDEYFRSREVLAITEETLQNETYTDLISSAYFNDTPVYEETVTINNNEYLIIIYNAAHVTNTDSGLLAIEGFQFLMIQKSGTHLPEFFDVKVKSGDDIEVTYTGFNLYNQGLYAVFHPDTQGSLIMRREFIKDGMFIDIDQFVFEKDGEILLTLDINLTEEMLTVGSTLQTYLDENNIAPNADIDGVTYKEPLIIDVQNKVIRNVVIYLVLVIIGYILIFMRKKKTLGKDQATEGLKKDIERLKKDEKSDE
;
A
#
# COMPACT_ATOMS: atom_id res chain seq x y z
N MET A 1 -12.10 20.73 34.29
CA MET A 1 -10.73 20.18 34.10
C MET A 1 -10.63 18.67 34.20
N LYS A 2 -11.02 17.98 35.30
CA LYS A 2 -10.80 16.52 35.45
C LYS A 2 -11.48 15.65 34.38
N ILE A 3 -12.70 15.99 33.97
CA ILE A 3 -13.45 15.25 32.93
C ILE A 3 -12.82 15.50 31.55
N VAL A 4 -12.52 16.76 31.23
CA VAL A 4 -11.85 17.16 29.99
C VAL A 4 -10.50 16.43 29.82
N ASN A 5 -9.67 16.35 30.86
CA ASN A 5 -8.39 15.65 30.80
C ASN A 5 -8.54 14.13 30.60
N ARG A 6 -9.62 13.53 31.08
CA ARG A 6 -9.91 12.10 30.85
C ARG A 6 -10.40 11.85 29.43
N ILE A 7 -11.20 12.76 28.87
CA ILE A 7 -11.64 12.70 27.47
C ILE A 7 -10.43 12.83 26.54
N ILE A 8 -9.57 13.82 26.78
CA ILE A 8 -8.32 14.02 26.00
C ILE A 8 -7.44 12.77 26.10
N TYR A 9 -7.28 12.19 27.29
CA TYR A 9 -6.53 10.95 27.46
C TYR A 9 -7.14 9.79 26.65
N GLY A 10 -8.46 9.62 26.68
CA GLY A 10 -9.16 8.60 25.90
C GLY A 10 -8.96 8.78 24.39
N LEU A 11 -8.98 10.01 23.89
CA LEU A 11 -8.69 10.32 22.48
C LEU A 11 -7.24 9.97 22.11
N ILE A 12 -6.26 10.33 22.95
CA ILE A 12 -4.86 9.98 22.73
C ILE A 12 -4.69 8.46 22.67
N VAL A 13 -5.38 7.73 23.55
CA VAL A 13 -5.35 6.26 23.57
C VAL A 13 -5.95 5.68 22.29
N ALA A 14 -7.09 6.20 21.83
CA ALA A 14 -7.71 5.73 20.60
C ALA A 14 -6.82 5.96 19.37
N VAL A 15 -6.23 7.15 19.25
CA VAL A 15 -5.27 7.47 18.18
C VAL A 15 -4.04 6.58 18.26
N GLY A 16 -3.48 6.40 19.46
CA GLY A 16 -2.31 5.53 19.64
C GLY A 16 -2.61 4.07 19.32
N LEU A 17 -3.81 3.57 19.61
CA LEU A 17 -4.21 2.21 19.25
C LEU A 17 -4.31 2.04 17.73
N MET A 18 -4.92 3.00 17.02
CA MET A 18 -4.96 2.99 15.56
C MET A 18 -3.54 3.01 14.98
N LEU A 19 -2.67 3.90 15.47
CA LEU A 19 -1.27 3.98 15.01
C LEU A 19 -0.52 2.68 15.23
N VAL A 20 -0.62 2.06 16.41
CA VAL A 20 0.05 0.78 16.69
C VAL A 20 -0.44 -0.32 15.75
N ALA A 21 -1.75 -0.38 15.50
CA ALA A 21 -2.33 -1.37 14.59
C ALA A 21 -1.83 -1.16 13.15
N THR A 22 -1.95 0.06 12.61
CA THR A 22 -1.55 0.40 11.24
C THR A 22 -0.04 0.23 11.03
N ILE A 23 0.80 0.78 11.91
CA ILE A 23 2.27 0.64 11.79
C ILE A 23 2.69 -0.82 11.89
N THR A 24 2.03 -1.61 12.74
CA THR A 24 2.36 -3.04 12.85
C THR A 24 1.97 -3.79 11.58
N ASP A 25 0.77 -3.57 11.04
CA ASP A 25 0.34 -4.20 9.79
C ASP A 25 1.30 -3.85 8.65
N GLU A 26 1.54 -2.56 8.44
CA GLU A 26 2.38 -2.04 7.37
C GLU A 26 3.82 -2.55 7.48
N TYR A 27 4.40 -2.55 8.69
CA TYR A 27 5.76 -3.05 8.91
C TYR A 27 5.91 -4.54 8.60
N PHE A 28 4.99 -5.39 9.05
CA PHE A 28 5.11 -6.83 8.81
C PHE A 28 4.76 -7.19 7.37
N ARG A 29 3.73 -6.55 6.80
CA ARG A 29 3.31 -6.77 5.41
C ARG A 29 4.40 -6.35 4.42
N SER A 30 4.98 -5.15 4.61
CA SER A 30 6.09 -4.67 3.75
C SER A 30 7.28 -5.62 3.78
N ARG A 31 7.65 -6.15 4.95
CA ARG A 31 8.75 -7.12 5.07
C ARG A 31 8.49 -8.45 4.38
N GLU A 32 7.24 -8.91 4.39
CA GLU A 32 6.87 -10.14 3.70
C GLU A 32 6.88 -9.95 2.19
N VAL A 33 6.34 -8.83 1.69
CA VAL A 33 6.42 -8.43 0.28
C VAL A 33 7.88 -8.31 -0.17
N LEU A 34 8.75 -7.68 0.64
CA LEU A 34 10.18 -7.56 0.38
C LEU A 34 10.87 -8.92 0.25
N ALA A 35 10.55 -9.85 1.15
CA ALA A 35 11.16 -11.19 1.15
C ALA A 35 10.73 -12.00 -0.06
N ILE A 36 9.43 -11.98 -0.38
CA ILE A 36 8.88 -12.64 -1.58
C ILE A 36 9.52 -12.05 -2.84
N THR A 37 9.57 -10.71 -2.93
CA THR A 37 10.15 -10.03 -4.10
C THR A 37 11.62 -10.38 -4.27
N GLU A 38 12.41 -10.37 -3.19
CA GLU A 38 13.83 -10.74 -3.23
C GLU A 38 14.02 -12.19 -3.70
N GLU A 39 13.23 -13.13 -3.19
CA GLU A 39 13.25 -14.53 -3.61
C GLU A 39 12.86 -14.69 -5.08
N THR A 40 11.78 -14.03 -5.52
CA THR A 40 11.30 -14.05 -6.90
C THR A 40 12.33 -13.48 -7.88
N LEU A 41 12.98 -12.37 -7.52
CA LEU A 41 14.03 -11.77 -8.34
C LEU A 41 15.27 -12.68 -8.44
N GLN A 42 15.65 -13.36 -7.36
CA GLN A 42 16.77 -14.30 -7.34
C GLN A 42 16.49 -15.58 -8.13
N ASN A 43 15.26 -16.08 -8.06
CA ASN A 43 14.83 -17.28 -8.76
C ASN A 43 14.36 -17.03 -10.21
N GLU A 44 14.33 -15.77 -10.64
CA GLU A 44 13.87 -15.32 -11.96
C GLU A 44 12.44 -15.80 -12.30
N THR A 45 11.56 -15.84 -11.29
CA THR A 45 10.17 -16.33 -11.37
C THR A 45 9.18 -15.16 -11.54
N TYR A 46 9.37 -14.33 -12.56
CA TYR A 46 8.73 -13.01 -12.66
C TYR A 46 7.19 -13.01 -12.74
N THR A 47 6.55 -14.13 -13.08
CA THR A 47 5.09 -14.29 -13.05
C THR A 47 4.53 -14.12 -11.63
N ASP A 48 5.33 -14.39 -10.59
CA ASP A 48 4.97 -14.14 -9.19
C ASP A 48 4.86 -12.64 -8.85
N LEU A 49 5.32 -11.75 -9.73
CA LEU A 49 5.19 -10.29 -9.58
C LEU A 49 3.97 -9.71 -10.30
N ILE A 50 3.28 -10.51 -11.13
CA ILE A 50 2.06 -10.09 -11.81
C ILE A 50 0.94 -9.91 -10.77
N SER A 51 0.36 -8.73 -10.69
CA SER A 51 -0.73 -8.42 -9.73
C SER A 51 -2.10 -8.91 -10.18
N SER A 52 -2.27 -9.22 -11.46
CA SER A 52 -3.52 -9.71 -12.04
C SER A 52 -3.73 -11.19 -11.77
N ALA A 53 -4.99 -11.57 -11.52
CA ALA A 53 -5.36 -12.96 -11.26
C ALA A 53 -5.34 -13.82 -12.54
N TYR A 54 -5.52 -13.21 -13.71
CA TYR A 54 -5.55 -13.89 -15.00
C TYR A 54 -4.51 -13.28 -15.92
N PHE A 55 -3.66 -14.09 -16.53
CA PHE A 55 -2.61 -13.63 -17.43
C PHE A 55 -2.14 -14.75 -18.35
N ASN A 56 -1.39 -14.38 -19.39
CA ASN A 56 -0.66 -15.34 -20.20
C ASN A 56 0.74 -15.51 -19.61
N ASP A 57 1.16 -16.76 -19.33
CA ASP A 57 2.50 -17.05 -18.78
C ASP A 57 3.65 -16.63 -19.71
N THR A 58 3.38 -16.55 -21.02
CA THR A 58 4.37 -16.06 -21.98
C THR A 58 4.25 -14.54 -22.09
N PRO A 59 5.34 -13.80 -21.83
CA PRO A 59 5.32 -12.34 -22.00
C PRO A 59 5.10 -11.98 -23.47
N VAL A 60 4.37 -10.90 -23.71
CA VAL A 60 4.17 -10.34 -25.05
C VAL A 60 5.38 -9.53 -25.51
N TYR A 61 6.20 -9.09 -24.56
CA TYR A 61 7.46 -8.41 -24.81
C TYR A 61 8.44 -8.72 -23.68
N GLU A 62 9.65 -9.12 -24.05
CA GLU A 62 10.75 -9.37 -23.11
C GLU A 62 12.07 -8.93 -23.76
N GLU A 63 12.73 -7.93 -23.19
CA GLU A 63 14.00 -7.44 -23.72
C GLU A 63 14.91 -6.90 -22.60
N THR A 64 16.21 -7.20 -22.70
CA THR A 64 17.23 -6.56 -21.87
C THR A 64 17.79 -5.33 -22.58
N VAL A 65 17.58 -4.16 -21.99
CA VAL A 65 18.04 -2.88 -22.52
C VAL A 65 19.14 -2.30 -21.64
N THR A 66 20.10 -1.63 -22.26
CA THR A 66 21.16 -0.89 -21.53
C THR A 66 21.02 0.60 -21.82
N ILE A 67 20.72 1.38 -20.79
CA ILE A 67 20.48 2.83 -20.89
C ILE A 67 21.30 3.54 -19.81
N ASN A 68 22.14 4.49 -20.20
CA ASN A 68 22.96 5.30 -19.29
C ASN A 68 23.81 4.44 -18.31
N ASN A 69 24.43 3.36 -18.81
CA ASN A 69 25.19 2.37 -18.02
C ASN A 69 24.38 1.60 -16.96
N ASN A 70 23.05 1.60 -17.07
CA ASN A 70 22.17 0.74 -16.31
C ASN A 70 21.60 -0.33 -17.22
N GLU A 71 21.46 -1.55 -16.70
CA GLU A 71 20.88 -2.67 -17.43
C GLU A 71 19.52 -3.00 -16.82
N TYR A 72 18.50 -3.07 -17.67
CA TYR A 72 17.13 -3.37 -17.29
C TYR A 72 16.60 -4.52 -18.12
N LEU A 73 15.93 -5.48 -17.48
CA LEU A 73 15.08 -6.46 -18.12
C LEU A 73 13.65 -5.93 -18.12
N ILE A 74 13.11 -5.67 -19.30
CA ILE A 74 11.75 -5.21 -19.50
C ILE A 74 10.88 -6.41 -19.83
N ILE A 75 9.78 -6.58 -19.10
CA ILE A 75 8.84 -7.68 -19.31
C ILE A 75 7.43 -7.13 -19.32
N ILE A 76 6.65 -7.49 -20.34
CA ILE A 76 5.26 -7.08 -20.46
C ILE A 76 4.42 -8.32 -20.69
N TYR A 77 3.41 -8.51 -19.83
CA TYR A 77 2.47 -9.61 -19.93
C TYR A 77 1.12 -9.11 -20.42
N ASN A 78 0.38 -9.94 -21.16
CA ASN A 78 -1.04 -9.74 -21.34
C ASN A 78 -1.78 -10.30 -20.12
N ALA A 79 -2.59 -9.47 -19.48
CA ALA A 79 -3.24 -9.79 -18.22
C ALA A 79 -4.64 -9.18 -18.16
N ALA A 80 -5.48 -9.74 -17.30
CA ALA A 80 -6.87 -9.33 -17.15
C ALA A 80 -7.39 -9.44 -15.71
N HIS A 81 -8.45 -8.67 -15.47
CA HIS A 81 -9.29 -8.75 -14.28
C HIS A 81 -10.71 -9.14 -14.68
N VAL A 82 -11.41 -9.83 -13.78
CA VAL A 82 -12.85 -10.03 -13.90
C VAL A 82 -13.55 -9.08 -12.96
N THR A 83 -14.50 -8.30 -13.48
CA THR A 83 -15.36 -7.41 -12.70
C THR A 83 -16.81 -7.80 -12.85
N ASN A 84 -17.63 -7.43 -11.86
CA ASN A 84 -19.07 -7.61 -11.94
C ASN A 84 -19.73 -6.34 -12.47
N THR A 85 -20.68 -6.50 -13.39
CA THR A 85 -21.46 -5.43 -14.00
C THR A 85 -22.95 -5.75 -13.91
N ASP A 86 -23.81 -4.78 -14.19
CA ASP A 86 -25.27 -5.00 -14.20
C ASP A 86 -25.71 -6.09 -15.20
N SER A 87 -24.89 -6.37 -16.23
CA SER A 87 -25.10 -7.38 -17.26
C SER A 87 -24.41 -8.72 -17.01
N GLY A 88 -23.67 -8.87 -15.92
CA GLY A 88 -22.90 -10.08 -15.59
C GLY A 88 -21.40 -9.82 -15.41
N LEU A 89 -20.61 -10.90 -15.49
CA LEU A 89 -19.15 -10.84 -15.34
C LEU A 89 -18.50 -10.35 -16.63
N LEU A 90 -17.56 -9.42 -16.49
CA LEU A 90 -16.81 -8.82 -17.60
C LEU A 90 -15.31 -8.99 -17.38
N ALA A 91 -14.63 -9.53 -18.38
CA ALA A 91 -13.17 -9.55 -18.45
C ALA A 91 -12.66 -8.20 -18.97
N ILE A 92 -11.77 -7.57 -18.21
CA ILE A 92 -11.08 -6.34 -18.58
C ILE A 92 -9.61 -6.68 -18.72
N GLU A 93 -9.08 -6.56 -19.93
CA GLU A 93 -7.68 -6.87 -20.24
C GLU A 93 -6.82 -5.62 -20.46
N GLY A 94 -5.52 -5.84 -20.38
CA GLY A 94 -4.49 -4.87 -20.68
C GLY A 94 -3.10 -5.48 -20.64
N PHE A 95 -2.10 -4.60 -20.60
CA PHE A 95 -0.71 -4.99 -20.45
C PHE A 95 -0.25 -4.75 -19.02
N GLN A 96 0.36 -5.77 -18.39
CA GLN A 96 1.05 -5.61 -17.12
C GLN A 96 2.53 -5.38 -17.39
N PHE A 97 3.01 -4.17 -17.08
CA PHE A 97 4.42 -3.82 -17.23
C PHE A 97 5.22 -4.16 -15.97
N LEU A 98 6.39 -4.74 -16.18
CA LEU A 98 7.43 -4.96 -15.18
C LEU A 98 8.79 -4.55 -15.78
N MET A 99 9.62 -3.89 -14.99
CA MET A 99 11.01 -3.62 -15.33
C MET A 99 11.91 -3.98 -14.15
N ILE A 100 12.92 -4.79 -14.40
CA ILE A 100 13.85 -5.30 -13.40
C ILE A 100 15.24 -4.75 -13.70
N GLN A 101 15.81 -4.00 -12.77
CA GLN A 101 17.19 -3.55 -12.88
C GLN A 101 18.15 -4.67 -12.55
N LYS A 102 19.00 -5.03 -13.52
CA LYS A 102 20.07 -6.01 -13.38
C LYS A 102 21.35 -5.36 -12.88
N SER A 103 21.64 -4.13 -13.31
CA SER A 103 22.81 -3.37 -12.84
C SER A 103 22.65 -1.85 -12.97
N GLY A 104 23.48 -1.10 -12.24
CA GLY A 104 23.57 0.36 -12.32
C GLY A 104 22.98 1.10 -11.11
N THR A 105 22.59 2.36 -11.32
CA THR A 105 22.00 3.25 -10.31
C THR A 105 20.48 3.15 -10.36
N HIS A 106 19.84 3.02 -9.20
CA HIS A 106 18.39 2.98 -9.11
C HIS A 106 17.74 4.27 -9.63
N LEU A 107 16.66 4.11 -10.40
CA LEU A 107 15.71 5.19 -10.62
C LEU A 107 15.04 5.59 -9.30
N PRO A 108 14.50 6.82 -9.22
CA PRO A 108 13.78 7.29 -8.05
C PRO A 108 12.62 6.37 -7.65
N GLU A 109 12.21 6.46 -6.38
CA GLU A 109 11.14 5.61 -5.83
C GLU A 109 9.79 5.81 -6.54
N PHE A 110 9.49 7.03 -6.97
CA PHE A 110 8.31 7.39 -7.75
C PHE A 110 8.69 8.31 -8.91
N PHE A 111 8.04 8.11 -10.04
CA PHE A 111 8.20 8.85 -11.30
C PHE A 111 6.93 8.70 -12.15
N ASP A 112 6.79 9.50 -13.19
CA ASP A 112 5.71 9.39 -14.16
C ASP A 112 6.16 8.52 -15.34
N VAL A 113 5.24 7.71 -15.87
CA VAL A 113 5.43 6.90 -17.07
C VAL A 113 4.36 7.30 -18.07
N LYS A 114 4.77 8.02 -19.11
CA LYS A 114 3.92 8.35 -20.25
C LYS A 114 3.94 7.19 -21.22
N VAL A 115 2.80 6.56 -21.37
CA VAL A 115 2.56 5.52 -22.36
C VAL A 115 2.01 6.19 -23.61
N LYS A 116 2.76 6.09 -24.71
CA LYS A 116 2.42 6.70 -25.99
C LYS A 116 2.02 5.66 -27.01
N SER A 117 1.12 6.10 -27.87
CA SER A 117 0.61 5.32 -28.98
C SER A 117 0.50 6.24 -30.18
N GLY A 118 1.57 6.24 -30.98
CA GLY A 118 1.79 7.20 -32.05
C GLY A 118 1.80 8.65 -31.54
N ASP A 119 1.37 9.56 -32.41
CA ASP A 119 1.15 10.98 -32.07
C ASP A 119 -0.28 11.23 -31.51
N ASP A 120 -1.07 10.17 -31.35
CA ASP A 120 -2.52 10.27 -31.19
C ASP A 120 -2.99 10.18 -29.74
N ILE A 121 -2.32 9.36 -28.92
CA ILE A 121 -2.72 9.05 -27.55
C ILE A 121 -1.49 9.07 -26.64
N GLU A 122 -1.61 9.79 -25.52
CA GLU A 122 -0.66 9.76 -24.42
C GLU A 122 -1.45 9.55 -23.12
N VAL A 123 -1.05 8.55 -22.34
CA VAL A 123 -1.65 8.25 -21.03
C VAL A 123 -0.56 8.20 -19.98
N THR A 124 -0.73 8.96 -18.89
CA THR A 124 0.25 9.01 -17.80
C THR A 124 -0.11 8.05 -16.69
N TYR A 125 0.85 7.17 -16.38
CA TYR A 125 0.83 6.26 -15.25
C TYR A 125 1.83 6.72 -14.19
N THR A 126 1.61 6.35 -12.94
CA THR A 126 2.61 6.51 -11.89
C THR A 126 3.47 5.26 -11.84
N GLY A 127 4.76 5.42 -12.10
CA GLY A 127 5.78 4.40 -11.91
C GLY A 127 6.35 4.43 -10.50
N PHE A 128 6.70 3.25 -9.98
CA PHE A 128 7.31 3.12 -8.67
C PHE A 128 8.39 2.04 -8.63
N ASN A 129 9.39 2.22 -7.78
CA ASN A 129 10.42 1.23 -7.45
C ASN A 129 10.02 0.51 -6.16
N LEU A 130 9.60 -0.75 -6.25
CA LEU A 130 9.11 -1.51 -5.10
C LEU A 130 10.20 -1.59 -4.02
N TYR A 131 10.04 -0.80 -2.96
CA TYR A 131 10.95 -0.68 -1.83
C TYR A 131 12.44 -0.53 -2.21
N ASN A 132 12.74 0.15 -3.32
CA ASN A 132 14.09 0.31 -3.84
C ASN A 132 14.85 -1.01 -4.14
N GLN A 133 14.13 -2.09 -4.47
CA GLN A 133 14.74 -3.38 -4.85
C GLN A 133 15.12 -3.45 -6.34
N GLY A 134 14.90 -2.37 -7.12
CA GLY A 134 15.15 -2.37 -8.56
C GLY A 134 14.04 -3.09 -9.35
N LEU A 135 12.89 -3.33 -8.72
CA LEU A 135 11.68 -3.78 -9.39
C LEU A 135 10.78 -2.58 -9.62
N TYR A 136 10.49 -2.30 -10.88
CA TYR A 136 9.68 -1.18 -11.32
C TYR A 136 8.38 -1.67 -11.92
N ALA A 137 7.27 -1.05 -11.52
CA ALA A 137 5.95 -1.29 -12.05
C ALA A 137 5.19 0.04 -12.16
N VAL A 138 4.02 -0.01 -12.79
CA VAL A 138 3.17 1.16 -13.00
C VAL A 138 1.77 0.93 -12.46
N PHE A 139 1.10 2.01 -12.08
CA PHE A 139 -0.33 2.04 -11.80
C PHE A 139 -0.97 3.32 -12.32
N HIS A 140 -2.25 3.24 -12.68
CA HIS A 140 -3.02 4.39 -13.12
C HIS A 140 -3.36 5.27 -11.90
N PRO A 141 -3.08 6.59 -11.92
CA PRO A 141 -3.23 7.46 -10.75
C PRO A 141 -4.67 7.53 -10.21
N ASP A 142 -5.67 7.55 -11.09
CA ASP A 142 -7.07 7.64 -10.66
C ASP A 142 -7.67 6.31 -10.17
N THR A 143 -7.37 5.21 -10.85
CA THR A 143 -7.99 3.90 -10.56
C THR A 143 -7.16 3.02 -9.64
N GLN A 144 -5.87 3.36 -9.46
CA GLN A 144 -4.86 2.56 -8.76
C GLN A 144 -4.68 1.15 -9.37
N GLY A 145 -5.19 0.91 -10.58
CA GLY A 145 -5.02 -0.34 -11.32
C GLY A 145 -3.63 -0.41 -11.96
N SER A 146 -3.04 -1.59 -11.98
CA SER A 146 -1.67 -1.81 -12.51
C SER A 146 -1.61 -2.19 -13.99
N LEU A 147 -2.77 -2.41 -14.62
CA LEU A 147 -2.86 -2.72 -16.04
C LEU A 147 -2.87 -1.45 -16.87
N ILE A 148 -2.10 -1.49 -17.97
CA ILE A 148 -2.20 -0.55 -19.08
C ILE A 148 -3.40 -0.98 -19.91
N MET A 149 -4.53 -0.29 -19.73
CA MET A 149 -5.85 -0.78 -20.15
C MET A 149 -6.06 -0.62 -21.66
N ARG A 150 -6.51 -1.69 -22.35
CA ARG A 150 -6.81 -1.66 -23.80
C ARG A 150 -7.67 -0.46 -24.22
N ARG A 151 -8.69 -0.15 -23.42
CA ARG A 151 -9.69 0.90 -23.71
C ARG A 151 -9.12 2.31 -23.82
N GLU A 152 -7.96 2.58 -23.22
CA GLU A 152 -7.35 3.91 -23.21
C GLU A 152 -6.62 4.21 -24.52
N PHE A 153 -6.33 3.16 -25.30
CA PHE A 153 -5.61 3.23 -26.57
C PHE A 153 -6.53 2.97 -27.77
N ILE A 154 -7.83 3.22 -27.62
CA ILE A 154 -8.81 3.11 -28.70
C ILE A 154 -9.15 4.50 -29.24
N LYS A 155 -8.92 4.71 -30.53
CA LYS A 155 -9.33 5.91 -31.27
C LYS A 155 -10.15 5.52 -32.49
N ASP A 156 -11.28 6.19 -32.69
CA ASP A 156 -12.22 5.89 -33.79
C ASP A 156 -12.63 4.41 -33.90
N GLY A 157 -12.66 3.70 -32.75
CA GLY A 157 -13.03 2.29 -32.65
C GLY A 157 -11.92 1.30 -32.99
N MET A 158 -10.69 1.77 -33.25
CA MET A 158 -9.52 0.93 -33.50
C MET A 158 -8.51 1.09 -32.37
N PHE A 159 -7.88 -0.01 -31.98
CA PHE A 159 -6.72 0.04 -31.10
C PHE A 159 -5.56 0.67 -31.87
N ILE A 160 -4.89 1.65 -31.25
CA ILE A 160 -3.67 2.25 -31.77
C ILE A 160 -2.51 1.58 -31.01
N ASP A 161 -1.51 1.10 -31.75
CA ASP A 161 -0.39 0.36 -31.17
C ASP A 161 0.42 1.26 -30.22
N ILE A 162 0.88 0.67 -29.12
CA ILE A 162 1.70 1.38 -28.14
C ILE A 162 3.16 1.23 -28.56
N ASP A 163 3.82 2.35 -28.80
CA ASP A 163 5.15 2.41 -29.40
C ASP A 163 6.23 2.91 -28.45
N GLN A 164 5.87 3.58 -27.36
CA GLN A 164 6.87 4.16 -26.48
C GLN A 164 6.41 4.32 -25.03
N PHE A 165 7.30 4.01 -24.09
CA PHE A 165 7.19 4.43 -22.70
C PHE A 165 8.26 5.49 -22.39
N VAL A 166 7.82 6.66 -21.90
CA VAL A 166 8.72 7.74 -21.47
C VAL A 166 8.62 7.90 -19.95
N PHE A 167 9.75 7.73 -19.28
CA PHE A 167 9.85 7.81 -17.83
C PHE A 167 10.37 9.20 -17.50
N GLU A 168 9.62 9.95 -16.70
CA GLU A 168 9.98 11.31 -16.35
C GLU A 168 9.79 11.59 -14.85
N LYS A 169 10.58 12.52 -14.34
CA LYS A 169 10.39 13.04 -12.98
C LYS A 169 10.67 14.52 -12.97
N ASP A 170 9.72 15.31 -12.46
CA ASP A 170 9.86 16.77 -12.35
C ASP A 170 10.23 17.45 -13.69
N GLY A 171 9.77 16.88 -14.82
CA GLY A 171 10.05 17.36 -16.18
C GLY A 171 11.38 16.90 -16.78
N GLU A 172 12.20 16.13 -16.06
CA GLU A 172 13.40 15.48 -16.58
C GLU A 172 13.09 14.06 -17.05
N ILE A 173 13.46 13.75 -18.29
CA ILE A 173 13.34 12.39 -18.83
C ILE A 173 14.44 11.52 -18.22
N LEU A 174 14.03 10.48 -17.50
CA LEU A 174 14.91 9.50 -16.88
C LEU A 174 15.38 8.45 -17.89
N LEU A 175 14.43 7.90 -18.66
CA LEU A 175 14.68 6.96 -19.75
C LEU A 175 13.50 6.91 -20.72
N THR A 176 13.76 6.41 -21.92
CA THR A 176 12.76 6.14 -22.95
C THR A 176 12.92 4.70 -23.40
N LEU A 177 11.81 3.98 -23.49
CA LEU A 177 11.74 2.62 -24.05
C LEU A 177 10.91 2.67 -25.33
N ASP A 178 11.52 2.27 -26.43
CA ASP A 178 10.79 2.02 -27.68
C ASP A 178 10.28 0.58 -27.64
N ILE A 179 8.97 0.42 -27.75
CA ILE A 179 8.28 -0.88 -27.68
C ILE A 179 7.33 -1.00 -28.87
N ASN A 180 6.71 -2.17 -29.04
CA ASN A 180 5.67 -2.33 -30.04
C ASN A 180 4.61 -3.31 -29.51
N LEU A 181 3.61 -2.77 -28.83
CA LEU A 181 2.49 -3.57 -28.32
C LEU A 181 1.28 -3.35 -29.20
N THR A 182 0.79 -4.45 -29.78
CA THR A 182 -0.30 -4.44 -30.74
C THR A 182 -1.55 -5.09 -30.17
N GLU A 183 -2.70 -4.85 -30.80
CA GLU A 183 -3.97 -5.46 -30.37
C GLU A 183 -3.93 -6.99 -30.40
N GLU A 184 -3.22 -7.60 -31.35
CA GLU A 184 -3.13 -9.05 -31.51
C GLU A 184 -2.46 -9.74 -30.31
N MET A 185 -1.70 -8.99 -29.51
CA MET A 185 -1.06 -9.49 -28.28
C MET A 185 -2.05 -9.59 -27.11
N LEU A 186 -3.23 -8.98 -27.21
CA LEU A 186 -4.27 -9.00 -26.19
C LEU A 186 -5.22 -10.19 -26.42
N THR A 187 -4.88 -11.33 -25.80
CA THR A 187 -5.56 -12.62 -26.05
C THR A 187 -6.35 -13.14 -24.86
N VAL A 188 -5.94 -12.78 -23.64
CA VAL A 188 -6.53 -13.24 -22.38
C VAL A 188 -7.98 -12.77 -22.25
N GLY A 189 -8.30 -11.53 -22.63
CA GLY A 189 -9.64 -10.96 -22.43
C GLY A 189 -10.73 -11.72 -23.18
N SER A 190 -10.51 -12.03 -24.46
CA SER A 190 -11.49 -12.76 -25.28
C SER A 190 -11.68 -14.21 -24.81
N THR A 191 -10.58 -14.88 -24.47
CA THR A 191 -10.58 -16.26 -23.95
C THR A 191 -11.31 -16.34 -22.61
N LEU A 192 -11.00 -15.41 -21.71
CA LEU A 192 -11.62 -15.32 -20.40
C LEU A 192 -13.11 -14.96 -20.51
N GLN A 193 -13.47 -14.00 -21.37
CA GLN A 193 -14.87 -13.63 -21.57
C GLN A 193 -15.69 -14.82 -22.10
N THR A 194 -15.15 -15.60 -23.04
CA THR A 194 -15.80 -16.81 -23.54
C THR A 194 -16.10 -17.79 -22.40
N TYR A 195 -15.13 -18.02 -21.51
CA TYR A 195 -15.35 -18.87 -20.34
C TYR A 195 -16.43 -18.31 -19.39
N LEU A 196 -16.40 -17.00 -19.13
CA LEU A 196 -17.38 -16.33 -18.27
C LEU A 196 -18.80 -16.44 -18.82
N ASP A 197 -18.97 -16.26 -20.13
CA ASP A 197 -20.27 -16.34 -20.80
C ASP A 197 -20.84 -17.77 -20.77
N GLU A 198 -19.97 -18.78 -20.90
CA GLU A 198 -20.37 -20.19 -20.87
C GLU A 198 -20.69 -20.70 -19.45
N ASN A 199 -19.94 -20.26 -18.43
CA ASN A 199 -19.99 -20.84 -17.09
C ASN A 199 -20.65 -19.94 -16.03
N ASN A 200 -20.82 -18.64 -16.31
CA ASN A 200 -21.31 -17.62 -15.37
C ASN A 200 -20.53 -17.50 -14.05
N ILE A 201 -19.29 -18.01 -14.02
CA ILE A 201 -18.37 -17.93 -12.90
C ILE A 201 -16.95 -17.66 -13.42
N ALA A 202 -16.13 -16.98 -12.62
CA ALA A 202 -14.73 -16.78 -12.95
C ALA A 202 -13.92 -18.07 -12.67
N PRO A 203 -12.94 -18.42 -13.52
CA PRO A 203 -12.14 -19.61 -13.32
C PRO A 203 -11.27 -19.46 -12.06
N ASN A 204 -11.06 -20.57 -11.36
CA ASN A 204 -10.20 -20.66 -10.18
C ASN A 204 -9.04 -21.64 -10.37
N ALA A 205 -8.73 -21.92 -11.64
CA ALA A 205 -7.65 -22.76 -12.11
C ALA A 205 -7.32 -22.33 -13.54
N ASP A 206 -6.18 -22.80 -14.05
CA ASP A 206 -5.76 -22.53 -15.43
C ASP A 206 -6.81 -23.01 -16.43
N ILE A 207 -7.02 -22.20 -17.46
CA ILE A 207 -7.78 -22.55 -18.65
C ILE A 207 -6.85 -22.43 -19.87
N ASP A 208 -7.27 -22.96 -21.01
CA ASP A 208 -6.44 -22.90 -22.23
C ASP A 208 -6.09 -21.45 -22.57
N GLY A 209 -4.79 -21.14 -22.67
CA GLY A 209 -4.27 -19.79 -22.95
C GLY A 209 -4.38 -18.75 -21.82
N VAL A 210 -4.91 -19.10 -20.65
CA VAL A 210 -5.00 -18.18 -19.49
C VAL A 210 -4.63 -18.89 -18.20
N THR A 211 -3.56 -18.41 -17.56
CA THR A 211 -3.08 -18.88 -16.26
C THR A 211 -3.83 -18.14 -15.15
N TYR A 212 -4.20 -18.89 -14.11
CA TYR A 212 -4.82 -18.36 -12.91
C TYR A 212 -3.80 -18.27 -11.76
N LYS A 213 -3.68 -17.09 -11.17
CA LYS A 213 -2.89 -16.86 -9.97
C LYS A 213 -3.77 -16.72 -8.74
N GLU A 214 -3.53 -17.59 -7.78
CA GLU A 214 -4.16 -17.49 -6.47
C GLU A 214 -3.75 -16.18 -5.77
N PRO A 215 -4.70 -15.49 -5.11
CA PRO A 215 -4.39 -14.29 -4.35
C PRO A 215 -3.36 -14.53 -3.26
N LEU A 216 -2.35 -13.67 -3.18
CA LEU A 216 -1.37 -13.69 -2.09
C LEU A 216 -2.03 -13.28 -0.77
N ILE A 217 -2.05 -14.19 0.21
CA ILE A 217 -2.61 -13.93 1.55
C ILE A 217 -1.47 -13.72 2.54
N ILE A 218 -1.23 -12.46 2.93
CA ILE A 218 -0.27 -12.10 3.99
C ILE A 218 -1.01 -11.97 5.33
N ASP A 219 -0.82 -12.96 6.22
CA ASP A 219 -1.43 -12.98 7.56
C ASP A 219 -0.53 -12.32 8.63
N VAL A 220 -0.87 -11.08 8.96
CA VAL A 220 -0.21 -10.31 10.03
C VAL A 220 -1.06 -10.18 11.30
N GLN A 221 -2.25 -10.81 11.34
CA GLN A 221 -3.23 -10.59 12.43
C GLN A 221 -2.64 -10.89 13.81
N ASN A 222 -1.92 -12.00 13.93
CA ASN A 222 -1.30 -12.42 15.18
C ASN A 222 -0.25 -11.41 15.68
N LYS A 223 0.48 -10.75 14.76
CA LYS A 223 1.48 -9.73 15.12
C LYS A 223 0.80 -8.43 15.58
N VAL A 224 -0.27 -8.02 14.88
CA VAL A 224 -1.07 -6.84 15.22
C VAL A 224 -1.72 -7.01 16.60
N ILE A 225 -2.40 -8.14 16.84
CA ILE A 225 -3.05 -8.43 18.12
C ILE A 225 -2.04 -8.36 19.27
N ARG A 226 -0.88 -9.00 19.11
CA ARG A 226 0.19 -8.98 20.13
C ARG A 226 0.61 -7.55 20.46
N ASN A 227 0.87 -6.72 19.45
CA ASN A 227 1.35 -5.35 19.66
C ASN A 227 0.26 -4.43 20.25
N VAL A 228 -0.99 -4.60 19.84
CA VAL A 228 -2.15 -3.88 20.42
C VAL A 228 -2.33 -4.25 21.90
N VAL A 229 -2.20 -5.53 22.26
CA VAL A 229 -2.29 -5.98 23.66
C VAL A 229 -1.17 -5.35 24.50
N ILE A 230 0.07 -5.32 24.00
CA ILE A 230 1.19 -4.67 24.68
C ILE A 230 0.89 -3.17 24.90
N TYR A 231 0.38 -2.49 23.88
CA TYR A 231 -0.01 -1.09 23.98
C TYR A 231 -1.08 -0.86 25.05
N LEU A 232 -2.14 -1.67 25.06
CA LEU A 232 -3.21 -1.57 26.05
C LEU A 232 -2.70 -1.75 27.48
N VAL A 233 -1.77 -2.68 27.72
CA VAL A 233 -1.14 -2.86 29.03
C VAL A 233 -0.39 -1.59 29.45
N LEU A 234 0.39 -0.98 28.56
CA LEU A 234 1.11 0.27 28.83
C LEU A 234 0.15 1.44 29.12
N VAL A 235 -0.95 1.53 28.38
CA VAL A 235 -2.00 2.52 28.61
C VAL A 235 -2.63 2.34 29.99
N ILE A 236 -2.98 1.11 30.37
CA ILE A 236 -3.56 0.84 31.70
C ILE A 236 -2.57 1.25 32.81
N ILE A 237 -1.29 0.92 32.68
CA ILE A 237 -0.25 1.33 33.63
C ILE A 237 -0.15 2.86 33.70
N GLY A 238 -0.12 3.54 32.55
CA GLY A 238 -0.09 5.00 32.46
C GLY A 238 -1.32 5.65 33.10
N TYR A 239 -2.51 5.10 32.85
CA TYR A 239 -3.76 5.57 33.44
C TYR A 239 -3.71 5.50 34.98
N ILE A 240 -3.27 4.37 35.52
CA ILE A 240 -3.10 4.18 36.97
C ILE A 240 -2.11 5.22 37.52
N LEU A 241 -0.95 5.40 36.89
CA LEU A 241 0.07 6.34 37.35
C LEU A 241 -0.36 7.81 37.30
N ILE A 242 -1.16 8.20 36.32
CA ILE A 242 -1.60 9.60 36.14
C ILE A 242 -2.83 9.90 37.00
N PHE A 243 -3.83 9.01 37.01
CA PHE A 243 -5.14 9.30 37.59
C PHE A 243 -5.36 8.71 38.99
N MET A 244 -4.66 7.63 39.40
CA MET A 244 -4.80 7.07 40.76
C MET A 244 -3.81 7.65 41.78
N ARG A 245 -2.75 8.37 41.37
CA ARG A 245 -1.69 8.89 42.26
C ARG A 245 -2.05 10.11 43.12
N LYS A 246 -3.32 10.26 43.53
CA LYS A 246 -3.68 11.13 44.66
C LYS A 246 -4.30 10.31 45.78
N LYS A 247 -3.44 9.72 46.64
CA LYS A 247 -3.86 9.56 48.04
C LYS A 247 -4.22 10.97 48.53
N LYS A 248 -5.52 11.22 48.76
CA LYS A 248 -5.95 12.38 49.55
C LYS A 248 -5.40 12.16 50.96
N THR A 249 -4.16 12.54 51.21
CA THR A 249 -3.72 12.80 52.59
C THR A 249 -4.53 13.99 53.07
N LEU A 250 -5.50 13.75 53.96
CA LEU A 250 -6.11 14.84 54.74
C LEU A 250 -4.96 15.62 55.39
N GLY A 251 -4.90 16.93 55.14
CA GLY A 251 -3.90 17.83 55.74
C GLY A 251 -2.95 18.56 54.79
N LYS A 252 -3.17 18.53 53.47
CA LYS A 252 -2.31 19.29 52.52
C LYS A 252 -2.82 20.69 52.16
N ASP A 253 -4.05 21.01 52.52
CA ASP A 253 -4.53 22.39 52.43
C ASP A 253 -4.07 23.13 53.70
N GLN A 254 -3.42 24.28 53.54
CA GLN A 254 -3.09 25.12 54.69
C GLN A 254 -4.39 25.43 55.45
N ALA A 255 -4.35 25.32 56.77
CA ALA A 255 -5.45 25.69 57.64
C ALA A 255 -6.04 27.05 57.21
N THR A 256 -7.36 27.10 57.01
CA THR A 256 -8.08 28.33 56.67
C THR A 256 -7.78 29.40 57.72
N GLU A 257 -7.82 30.69 57.34
CA GLU A 257 -7.48 31.79 58.26
C GLU A 257 -8.25 31.73 59.60
N GLY A 258 -9.53 31.31 59.56
CA GLY A 258 -10.32 31.09 60.76
C GLY A 258 -9.73 30.02 61.68
N LEU A 259 -9.30 28.89 61.12
CA LEU A 259 -8.68 27.79 61.88
C LEU A 259 -7.30 28.17 62.43
N LYS A 260 -6.53 29.01 61.72
CA LYS A 260 -5.26 29.57 62.22
C LYS A 260 -5.49 30.50 63.41
N LYS A 261 -6.51 31.38 63.32
CA LYS A 261 -6.90 32.27 64.43
C LYS A 261 -7.35 31.50 65.66
N ASP A 262 -8.13 30.43 65.48
CA ASP A 262 -8.60 29.62 66.60
C ASP A 262 -7.45 28.85 67.27
N ILE A 263 -6.48 28.35 66.50
CA ILE A 263 -5.26 27.72 67.04
C ILE A 263 -4.38 28.74 67.79
N GLU A 264 -4.26 29.97 67.30
CA GLU A 264 -3.52 31.04 67.99
C GLU A 264 -4.21 31.48 69.29
N ARG A 265 -5.54 31.47 69.31
CA ARG A 265 -6.33 31.80 70.50
C ARG A 265 -6.15 30.76 71.60
N LEU A 266 -6.23 29.48 71.24
CA LEU A 266 -5.98 28.36 72.17
C LEU A 266 -4.55 28.38 72.74
N LYS A 267 -3.54 28.73 71.94
CA LYS A 267 -2.15 28.89 72.41
C LYS A 267 -1.92 30.09 73.32
N LYS A 268 -2.78 31.11 73.24
CA LYS A 268 -2.75 32.27 74.13
C LYS A 268 -3.42 31.96 75.46
N ASP A 269 -4.51 31.19 75.43
CA ASP A 269 -5.24 30.79 76.62
C ASP A 269 -4.41 29.81 77.49
N GLU A 270 -3.62 28.91 76.87
CA GLU A 270 -2.67 28.03 77.60
C GLU A 270 -1.53 28.78 78.33
N LYS A 271 -1.20 30.01 77.92
CA LYS A 271 -0.17 30.85 78.56
C LYS A 271 -0.70 31.80 79.63
N SER A 272 -2.01 31.80 79.86
CA SER A 272 -2.67 32.67 80.83
C SER A 272 -2.81 32.04 82.23
N ASP A 273 -2.48 30.74 82.37
CA ASP A 273 -2.64 29.97 83.61
C ASP A 273 -1.28 29.57 84.24
N GLU A 274 -0.19 30.30 83.95
CA GLU A 274 1.06 30.31 84.74
C GLU A 274 1.28 31.64 85.47
#